data_AF-A0A915AY41-F1
#
_entry.id   AF-A0A915AY41-F1
#
_cell.length_a   1.000
_cell.length_b   1.000
_cell.length_c   1.000
_cell.angle_alpha   90.00
_cell.angle_beta   90.00
_cell.angle_gamma   90.00
#
_symmetry.space_group_name_H-M   'P 1'
#
loop_
_entity.id
_entity.type
_entity.pdbx_description
1 polymer ?
#
loop_
_entity_poly.entity_id
_entity_poly.type
_entity_poly.pdbx_seq_one_letter_code
_entity_poly.pdbx_strand_id
1 'polypeptide(L)'
;MVINSARISHPAYRSLLCSFFSVISTWPGRYAVEEIISDTPNGFWELLKDDLTNTADTKIAPETRNKVLAFCRPLYAKMLESAVEKLAFLPHDEFASSYDQEQQANFDR
;
A
#
# COMPACT_ATOMS: atom_id res chain seq x y z
N MET A 1 13.71 -5.50 7.83
CA MET A 1 14.55 -4.42 7.26
C MET A 1 14.21 -3.13 8.00
N VAL A 2 15.11 -2.59 8.81
CA VAL A 2 14.84 -1.36 9.58
C VAL A 2 15.15 -0.17 8.67
N ILE A 3 14.12 0.46 8.12
CA ILE A 3 14.27 1.67 7.31
C ILE A 3 14.51 2.83 8.28
N ASN A 4 15.72 3.39 8.22
CA ASN A 4 16.19 4.45 9.11
C ASN A 4 15.51 5.79 8.74
N SER A 5 14.71 6.38 9.64
CA SER A 5 13.80 7.50 9.31
C SER A 5 14.53 8.76 8.81
N ALA A 6 15.82 8.90 9.12
CA ALA A 6 16.64 10.03 8.68
C ALA A 6 16.90 10.07 7.16
N ARG A 7 16.86 8.93 6.44
CA ARG A 7 17.12 8.87 4.98
C ARG A 7 15.89 9.09 4.11
N ILE A 8 14.69 9.10 4.71
CA ILE A 8 13.41 9.36 4.02
C ILE A 8 13.21 10.89 3.80
N SER A 9 14.17 11.73 4.17
CA SER A 9 14.04 13.18 4.12
C SER A 9 14.19 13.80 2.72
N HIS A 10 14.67 13.06 1.72
CA HIS A 10 14.78 13.59 0.34
C HIS A 10 13.51 13.29 -0.49
N PRO A 11 12.83 14.33 -1.04
CA PRO A 11 11.59 14.16 -1.81
C PRO A 11 11.67 13.14 -2.96
N ALA A 12 12.79 13.10 -3.68
CA ALA A 12 13.00 12.19 -4.81
C ALA A 12 12.98 10.71 -4.40
N TYR A 13 13.50 10.38 -3.22
CA TYR A 13 13.52 9.00 -2.73
C TYR A 13 12.12 8.54 -2.30
N ARG A 14 11.32 9.42 -1.67
CA ARG A 14 9.91 9.12 -1.37
C ARG A 14 9.11 8.87 -2.63
N SER A 15 9.27 9.68 -3.66
CA SER A 15 8.57 9.49 -4.93
C SER A 15 8.92 8.14 -5.57
N LEU A 16 10.20 7.74 -5.57
CA LEU A 16 10.63 6.45 -6.10
C LEU A 16 10.03 5.27 -5.32
N LEU A 17 10.06 5.33 -3.99
CA LEU A 17 9.45 4.30 -3.14
C LEU A 17 7.93 4.21 -3.33
N CYS A 18 7.23 5.34 -3.42
CA CYS A 18 5.79 5.35 -3.67
C CYS A 18 5.46 4.71 -5.03
N SER A 19 6.22 5.03 -6.08
CA SER A 19 6.04 4.41 -7.39
C SER A 19 6.31 2.90 -7.36
N PHE A 20 7.42 2.48 -6.73
CA PHE A 20 7.79 1.08 -6.61
C PHE A 20 6.73 0.27 -5.84
N PHE A 21 6.33 0.75 -4.66
CA PHE A 21 5.31 0.08 -3.86
C PHE A 21 3.92 0.15 -4.48
N SER A 22 3.61 1.17 -5.28
CA SER A 22 2.37 1.21 -6.06
C SER A 22 2.31 0.05 -7.06
N VAL A 23 3.42 -0.25 -7.75
CA VAL A 23 3.49 -1.40 -8.66
C VAL A 23 3.27 -2.72 -7.93
N ILE A 24 3.89 -2.89 -6.75
CA ILE A 24 3.72 -4.09 -5.94
C ILE A 24 2.28 -4.23 -5.46
N SER A 25 1.68 -3.16 -4.90
CA SER A 25 0.30 -3.21 -4.43
C SER A 25 -0.69 -3.51 -5.55
N THR A 26 -0.42 -3.05 -6.77
CA THR A 26 -1.24 -3.35 -7.95
C THR A 26 -0.74 -4.58 -8.72
N TRP A 27 -0.06 -5.52 -8.06
CA TRP A 27 0.42 -6.73 -8.75
C TRP A 27 -0.76 -7.48 -9.39
N PRO A 28 -0.63 -7.93 -10.64
CA PRO A 28 -1.70 -8.66 -11.30
C PRO A 28 -1.89 -10.04 -10.65
N GLY A 29 -3.15 -10.42 -10.47
CA GLY A 29 -3.54 -11.73 -9.98
C GLY A 29 -4.51 -11.65 -8.81
N ARG A 30 -5.15 -12.79 -8.53
CA ARG A 30 -6.06 -12.96 -7.40
C ARG A 30 -5.29 -13.17 -6.11
N TYR A 31 -5.44 -12.25 -5.18
CA TYR A 31 -5.05 -12.47 -3.80
C TYR A 31 -6.01 -13.48 -3.14
N ALA A 32 -5.59 -14.42 -2.29
CA ALA A 32 -4.23 -14.88 -1.97
C ALA A 32 -3.82 -16.13 -2.78
N VAL A 33 -4.51 -16.44 -3.89
CA VAL A 33 -4.32 -17.69 -4.65
C VAL A 33 -3.13 -17.59 -5.60
N GLU A 34 -3.12 -16.56 -6.43
CA GLU A 34 -2.12 -16.36 -7.48
C GLU A 34 -0.96 -15.53 -6.96
N GLU A 35 -1.21 -14.64 -6.00
CA GLU A 35 -0.20 -13.75 -5.44
C GLU A 35 -0.55 -13.30 -4.01
N ILE A 36 0.48 -13.08 -3.19
CA ILE A 36 0.36 -12.48 -1.84
C ILE A 36 1.20 -11.21 -1.70
N ILE A 37 1.91 -10.84 -2.76
CA ILE A 37 2.94 -9.81 -2.71
C ILE A 37 2.35 -8.41 -2.65
N SER A 38 1.11 -8.23 -3.11
CA SER A 38 0.40 -6.95 -3.05
C SER A 38 0.12 -6.45 -1.64
N ASP A 39 0.10 -7.35 -0.65
CA ASP A 39 -0.08 -7.02 0.77
C ASP A 39 1.24 -6.56 1.43
N THR A 40 2.40 -6.94 0.87
CA THR A 40 3.71 -6.60 1.45
C THR A 40 3.95 -5.10 1.72
N PRO A 41 3.45 -4.14 0.91
CA PRO A 41 3.68 -2.72 1.15
C PRO A 41 2.73 -2.08 2.17
N ASN A 42 1.82 -2.82 2.82
CA ASN A 42 0.81 -2.26 3.72
C ASN A 42 1.43 -1.35 4.81
N GLY A 43 2.49 -1.83 5.49
CA GLY A 43 3.19 -1.05 6.50
C GLY A 43 3.84 0.23 5.97
N PHE A 44 4.28 0.25 4.70
CA PHE A 44 4.78 1.47 4.08
C PHE A 44 3.66 2.49 3.86
N TRP A 45 2.49 2.05 3.40
CA TRP A 45 1.37 2.94 3.13
C TRP A 45 0.78 3.56 4.38
N GLU A 46 0.69 2.81 5.50
CA GLU A 46 0.27 3.37 6.78
C GLU A 46 1.29 4.38 7.32
N LEU A 47 2.59 4.08 7.25
CA LEU A 47 3.63 5.05 7.64
C LEU A 47 3.59 6.32 6.76
N LEU A 48 3.37 6.18 5.45
CA LEU A 48 3.27 7.32 4.54
C LEU A 48 2.04 8.17 4.86
N LYS A 49 0.91 7.55 5.16
CA LYS A 49 -0.33 8.23 5.57
C LYS A 49 -0.12 8.99 6.87
N ASP A 50 0.53 8.39 7.86
CA ASP A 50 0.87 9.05 9.12
C ASP A 50 1.81 10.24 8.89
N ASP A 51 2.90 10.06 8.14
CA ASP A 51 3.85 11.14 7.79
C ASP A 51 3.17 12.31 7.06
N LEU A 52 2.19 12.01 6.20
CA LEU A 52 1.51 13.02 5.39
C LEU A 52 0.36 13.71 6.12
N THR A 53 -0.30 13.05 7.07
CA THR A 53 -1.43 13.59 7.82
C THR A 53 -1.03 14.24 9.13
N ASN A 54 0.09 13.81 9.73
CA ASN A 54 0.61 14.37 10.97
C ASN A 54 1.14 15.80 10.74
N THR A 55 0.30 16.77 11.07
CA THR A 55 0.57 18.21 10.95
C THR A 55 1.59 18.74 11.96
N ALA A 56 2.05 17.92 12.90
CA ALA A 56 2.97 18.36 13.96
C ALA A 56 4.43 18.50 13.49
N ASP A 57 4.79 17.93 12.33
CA ASP A 57 6.18 18.00 11.85
C ASP A 57 6.43 19.31 11.08
N THR A 58 6.74 20.36 11.83
CA THR A 58 7.08 21.70 11.30
C THR A 58 8.38 21.73 10.50
N LYS A 59 9.08 20.59 10.35
CA LYS A 59 10.35 20.48 9.63
C LYS A 59 10.20 20.48 8.11
N ILE A 60 9.01 20.19 7.59
CA ILE A 60 8.75 20.18 6.14
C ILE A 60 8.01 21.47 5.76
N ALA A 61 8.62 22.25 4.87
CA ALA A 61 7.97 23.44 4.33
C ALA A 61 6.61 23.07 3.70
N PRO A 62 5.53 23.83 3.95
CA PRO A 62 4.18 23.50 3.47
C PRO A 62 4.11 23.25 1.96
N GLU A 63 4.87 24.00 1.16
CA GLU A 63 4.93 23.81 -0.30
C GLU A 63 5.51 22.46 -0.70
N THR A 64 6.57 22.01 -0.03
CA THR A 64 7.18 20.69 -0.26
C THR A 64 6.21 19.59 0.13
N ARG A 65 5.51 19.74 1.28
CA ARG A 65 4.47 18.79 1.70
C ARG A 65 3.34 18.70 0.67
N ASN A 66 2.85 19.83 0.18
CA ASN A 66 1.79 19.86 -0.84
C ASN A 66 2.21 19.20 -2.15
N LYS A 67 3.46 19.41 -2.59
CA LYS A 67 4.01 18.73 -3.79
C LYS A 67 4.07 17.21 -3.60
N VAL A 68 4.54 16.75 -2.44
CA VAL A 68 4.58 15.31 -2.13
C VAL A 68 3.17 14.73 -2.05
N LEU A 69 2.23 15.41 -1.39
CA LEU A 69 0.82 15.01 -1.33
C LEU A 69 0.20 14.89 -2.73
N ALA A 70 0.43 15.88 -3.59
CA ALA A 70 -0.09 15.87 -4.96
C ALA A 70 0.46 14.68 -5.76
N PHE A 71 1.71 14.30 -5.54
CA PHE A 71 2.33 13.13 -6.17
C PHE A 71 1.80 11.80 -5.62
N CYS A 72 1.73 11.65 -4.28
CA CYS A 72 1.39 10.37 -3.65
C CYS A 72 -0.11 10.05 -3.72
N ARG A 73 -0.99 11.05 -3.72
CA ARG A 73 -2.46 10.85 -3.76
C ARG A 73 -2.95 9.92 -4.87
N PRO A 74 -2.60 10.11 -6.16
CA PRO A 74 -3.07 9.21 -7.21
C PRO A 74 -2.52 7.78 -7.04
N LEU A 75 -1.29 7.62 -6.55
CA LEU A 75 -0.70 6.30 -6.29
C LEU A 75 -1.41 5.56 -5.15
N TYR A 76 -1.73 6.29 -4.08
CA TYR A 76 -2.48 5.77 -2.94
C TYR A 76 -3.91 5.39 -3.33
N ALA A 77 -4.59 6.23 -4.13
CA ALA A 77 -5.93 5.93 -4.64
C ALA A 77 -5.94 4.64 -5.48
N LYS A 78 -4.96 4.48 -6.39
CA LYS A 78 -4.82 3.27 -7.20
C LYS A 78 -4.54 2.02 -6.34
N MET A 79 -3.76 2.16 -5.29
CA MET A 79 -3.53 1.08 -4.34
C MET A 79 -4.84 0.68 -3.63
N LEU A 80 -5.62 1.64 -3.14
CA LEU A 80 -6.90 1.36 -2.49
C LEU A 80 -7.89 0.67 -3.43
N GLU A 81 -7.99 1.13 -4.67
CA GLU A 81 -8.82 0.50 -5.70
C GLU A 81 -8.43 -0.96 -5.91
N SER A 82 -7.13 -1.25 -6.07
CA SER A 82 -6.64 -2.62 -6.20
C SER A 82 -6.88 -3.47 -4.96
N ALA A 83 -6.75 -2.89 -3.75
CA ALA A 83 -7.03 -3.59 -2.51
C ALA A 83 -8.52 -3.98 -2.41
N VAL A 84 -9.44 -3.09 -2.80
CA VAL A 84 -10.89 -3.39 -2.84
C VAL A 84 -11.18 -4.53 -3.80
N GLU A 85 -10.60 -4.52 -4.99
CA GLU A 85 -10.76 -5.61 -5.98
C GLU A 85 -10.24 -6.95 -5.43
N LYS A 86 -9.15 -6.92 -4.68
CA LYS A 86 -8.51 -8.12 -4.10
C LYS A 86 -9.23 -8.66 -2.85
N LEU A 87 -9.93 -7.78 -2.12
CA LEU A 87 -10.78 -8.15 -0.98
C LEU A 87 -12.20 -8.55 -1.41
N ALA A 88 -12.54 -8.45 -2.69
CA ALA A 88 -13.83 -8.87 -3.19
C ALA A 88 -13.97 -10.39 -3.05
N PHE A 89 -14.74 -10.82 -2.04
CA PHE A 89 -15.04 -12.21 -1.81
C PHE A 89 -15.77 -12.81 -3.01
N LEU A 90 -15.29 -13.97 -3.47
CA LEU A 90 -16.07 -14.82 -4.35
C LEU A 90 -17.32 -15.33 -3.61
N PRO A 91 -18.39 -15.72 -4.33
CA PRO A 91 -19.49 -16.47 -3.73
C PRO A 91 -18.94 -17.65 -2.91
N HIS A 92 -19.57 -17.95 -1.77
CA HIS A 92 -19.03 -18.86 -0.75
C HIS A 92 -18.62 -20.23 -1.31
N ASP A 93 -19.40 -20.78 -2.24
CA ASP A 93 -19.13 -22.07 -2.87
C ASP A 93 -17.87 -22.03 -3.77
N GLU A 94 -17.61 -20.90 -4.44
CA GLU A 94 -16.41 -20.69 -5.24
C GLU A 94 -15.20 -20.41 -4.34
N PHE A 95 -15.39 -19.70 -3.23
CA PHE A 95 -14.33 -19.44 -2.24
C PHE A 95 -13.86 -20.74 -1.57
N ALA A 96 -14.79 -21.57 -1.09
CA ALA A 96 -14.47 -22.84 -0.44
C ALA A 96 -13.85 -23.89 -1.38
N SER A 97 -14.13 -23.80 -2.69
CA SER A 97 -13.58 -24.74 -3.69
C SER A 97 -12.28 -24.27 -4.32
N SER A 98 -12.05 -22.95 -4.40
CA SER A 98 -10.87 -22.37 -5.04
C SER A 98 -9.74 -22.03 -4.08
N TYR A 99 -10.01 -21.94 -2.77
CA TYR A 99 -9.03 -21.55 -1.74
C TYR A 99 -8.82 -22.68 -0.75
N ASP A 100 -7.56 -23.00 -0.44
CA ASP A 100 -7.24 -23.89 0.68
C ASP A 100 -7.38 -23.20 2.04
N GLN A 101 -7.27 -23.96 3.13
CA GLN A 101 -7.44 -23.42 4.50
C GLN A 101 -6.42 -22.31 4.85
N GLU A 102 -5.19 -22.38 4.33
CA GLU A 102 -4.15 -21.38 4.62
C GLU A 102 -4.46 -20.08 3.87
N GLN A 103 -4.91 -20.19 2.62
CA GLN A 103 -5.32 -19.06 1.80
C GLN A 103 -6.57 -18.37 2.36
N GLN A 104 -7.56 -19.14 2.84
CA GLN A 104 -8.76 -18.59 3.48
C GLN A 104 -8.41 -17.81 4.75
N ALA A 105 -7.48 -18.31 5.56
CA ALA A 105 -7.04 -17.63 6.79
C ALA A 105 -6.39 -16.24 6.54
N ASN A 106 -5.92 -15.96 5.33
CA ASN A 106 -5.41 -14.64 4.96
C ASN A 106 -6.50 -13.58 4.80
N PHE A 107 -7.77 -13.98 4.61
CA PHE A 107 -8.91 -13.06 4.53
C PHE A 107 -9.56 -12.77 5.89
N ASP A 108 -9.38 -13.65 6.88
CA ASP A 108 -9.97 -13.53 8.23
C ASP A 108 -9.13 -12.67 9.19
N ARG A 109 -8.04 -12.05 8.72
CA ARG A 109 -7.14 -11.17 9.49
C ARG A 109 -7.59 -9.72 9.46
#